data_AF-A0AB34GW91-F1
#
_entry.id   AF-A0AB34GW91-F1
#
_cell.length_a   1.000
_cell.length_b   1.000
_cell.length_c   1.000
_cell.angle_alpha   90.00
_cell.angle_beta   90.00
_cell.angle_gamma   90.00
#
_symmetry.space_group_name_H-M   'P 1'
#
loop_
_entity.id
_entity.type
_entity.pdbx_description
1 polymer ?
#
loop_
_entity_poly.entity_id
_entity_poly.type
_entity_poly.pdbx_seq_one_letter_code
_entity_poly.pdbx_strand_id
1 'polypeptide(L)'
;MNGVLIPQTPIAVDFWSLRRAGSARLFFLSHMHSDHTVGLSSTWTRPLYCSPVTAYLLHRHRQVSKQWIRALEVGESHVLPLDEVGRETMTVTLIDANHCPGSVMFLFEGYFGTILYTGDFRYTPSMLKEPALRLGRQIHTLYLDNTNCNPALVLPSKEEAARQIVELIRKHPQHNIKIGLYSLGKESLLEQLALEFQTWVVLSPRRMELVQLLGLADVFTVEEKAGRIHAVDHMEICHSAMLRWNQTHPTIAILPTSRKIYRSHPDIHIIPYSDHSSYPELRAFVEALRPCQVVPIVRRQPCRDYFQDSLSPRLSVPLIPDSVQQYMSSSSRNPSFLWLLLERKLKRLRTQGVVFESLEENADHSQADRDSKKTKNENLSGELEKQPSHHPLKIKKQSFPDVCNKEWEGAVPSSESQKMVTVLTAPSGFSVHLRSTDKEFPSPETGEEIGVGPYLVPRGDNAGSAATGNQRAWMGQDSPQSHSSKAAPLLAPEYRGLALKYLLTPVNFLQAGFSSRGFDQQAEKYHQLLLKYRQESIE
;
A
#
# COMPACT_ATOMS: atom_id res chain seq x y z
N MET A 1 -10.06 -5.85 0.34
CA MET A 1 -8.92 -6.72 0.00
C MET A 1 -8.47 -6.32 -1.38
N ASN A 2 -7.29 -5.71 -1.48
CA ASN A 2 -6.73 -5.20 -2.73
C ASN A 2 -5.64 -6.14 -3.27
N GLY A 3 -5.89 -7.46 -3.18
CA GLY A 3 -4.97 -8.51 -3.60
C GLY A 3 -5.26 -9.05 -4.99
N VAL A 4 -4.21 -9.53 -5.64
CA VAL A 4 -4.26 -10.07 -7.01
C VAL A 4 -3.58 -11.43 -7.09
N LEU A 5 -4.25 -12.37 -7.76
CA LEU A 5 -3.64 -13.57 -8.30
C LEU A 5 -3.25 -13.24 -9.75
N ILE A 6 -1.95 -13.26 -10.06
CA ILE A 6 -1.47 -12.89 -11.39
C ILE A 6 -1.82 -14.04 -12.35
N PRO A 7 -2.68 -13.82 -13.37
CA PRO A 7 -3.12 -14.89 -14.26
C PRO A 7 -1.96 -15.58 -14.95
N GLN A 8 -2.11 -16.90 -15.19
CA GLN A 8 -1.12 -17.72 -15.89
C GLN A 8 0.26 -17.75 -15.23
N THR A 9 0.35 -17.43 -13.94
CA THR A 9 1.57 -17.54 -13.13
C THR A 9 1.27 -18.18 -11.77
N PRO A 10 2.29 -18.69 -11.06
CA PRO A 10 2.15 -19.12 -9.67
C PRO A 10 2.22 -17.96 -8.65
N ILE A 11 2.04 -16.70 -9.08
CA ILE A 11 2.31 -15.51 -8.26
C ILE A 11 1.01 -14.93 -7.66
N ALA A 12 1.06 -14.63 -6.37
CA ALA A 12 0.02 -13.90 -5.64
C ALA A 12 0.66 -12.68 -4.95
N VAL A 13 0.04 -11.51 -5.09
CA VAL A 13 0.45 -10.28 -4.40
C VAL A 13 -0.70 -9.79 -3.54
N ASP A 14 -0.44 -9.51 -2.26
CA ASP A 14 -1.41 -9.03 -1.26
C ASP A 14 -2.67 -9.92 -1.13
N PHE A 15 -2.52 -11.21 -1.43
CA PHE A 15 -3.62 -12.17 -1.48
C PHE A 15 -3.33 -13.42 -0.64
N TRP A 16 -4.13 -13.62 0.43
CA TRP A 16 -3.82 -14.58 1.49
C TRP A 16 -4.90 -15.67 1.67
N SER A 17 -5.90 -15.70 0.80
CA SER A 17 -6.95 -16.72 0.85
C SER A 17 -6.50 -18.00 0.13
N LEU A 18 -5.88 -18.94 0.85
CA LEU A 18 -5.38 -20.20 0.27
C LEU A 18 -6.47 -21.00 -0.44
N ARG A 19 -7.73 -20.95 0.04
CA ARG A 19 -8.89 -21.60 -0.60
C ARG A 19 -9.14 -21.08 -2.02
N ARG A 20 -8.81 -19.81 -2.27
CA ARG A 20 -9.03 -19.13 -3.56
C ARG A 20 -7.74 -19.04 -4.40
N ALA A 21 -6.59 -19.37 -3.82
CA ALA A 21 -5.27 -19.27 -4.44
C ALA A 21 -4.75 -20.65 -4.89
N GLY A 22 -5.58 -21.45 -5.58
CA GLY A 22 -5.28 -22.85 -5.88
C GLY A 22 -3.97 -23.08 -6.65
N SER A 23 -3.64 -22.18 -7.58
CA SER A 23 -2.42 -22.25 -8.40
C SER A 23 -1.24 -21.45 -7.83
N ALA A 24 -1.45 -20.62 -6.80
CA ALA A 24 -0.40 -19.77 -6.27
C ALA A 24 0.61 -20.58 -5.47
N ARG A 25 1.89 -20.25 -5.64
CA ARG A 25 3.02 -20.86 -4.93
C ARG A 25 3.97 -19.81 -4.36
N LEU A 26 4.09 -18.66 -5.00
CA LEU A 26 4.88 -17.52 -4.54
C LEU A 26 3.94 -16.40 -4.07
N PHE A 27 4.15 -15.93 -2.84
CA PHE A 27 3.30 -14.93 -2.19
C PHE A 27 4.12 -13.68 -1.87
N PHE A 28 3.64 -12.51 -2.25
CA PHE A 28 4.31 -11.23 -2.05
C PHE A 28 3.41 -10.30 -1.23
N LEU A 29 4.00 -9.57 -0.28
CA LEU A 29 3.33 -8.53 0.49
C LEU A 29 3.97 -7.18 0.17
N SER A 30 3.21 -6.27 -0.45
CA SER A 30 3.69 -4.94 -0.83
C SER A 30 3.95 -4.07 0.39
N HIS A 31 3.04 -4.06 1.37
CA HIS A 31 3.12 -3.26 2.59
C HIS A 31 2.12 -3.72 3.67
N MET A 32 2.16 -3.12 4.86
CA MET A 32 1.45 -3.60 6.06
C MET A 32 0.06 -2.99 6.33
N HIS A 33 -0.58 -2.33 5.37
CA HIS A 33 -1.97 -1.90 5.59
C HIS A 33 -2.94 -3.09 5.66
N SER A 34 -4.06 -2.86 6.34
CA SER A 34 -4.99 -3.94 6.71
C SER A 34 -5.70 -4.57 5.52
N ASP A 35 -6.02 -3.78 4.50
CA ASP A 35 -6.70 -4.22 3.28
C ASP A 35 -5.79 -5.00 2.32
N HIS A 36 -4.48 -4.92 2.52
CA HIS A 36 -3.46 -5.74 1.85
C HIS A 36 -3.06 -6.98 2.65
N THR A 37 -3.48 -7.11 3.91
CA THR A 37 -3.13 -8.24 4.81
C THR A 37 -4.34 -9.09 5.22
N VAL A 38 -5.48 -8.95 4.54
CA VAL A 38 -6.72 -9.68 4.87
C VAL A 38 -6.51 -11.20 4.75
N GLY A 39 -6.61 -11.90 5.88
CA GLY A 39 -6.41 -13.35 5.97
C GLY A 39 -4.97 -13.78 6.30
N LEU A 40 -4.02 -12.83 6.39
CA LEU A 40 -2.66 -13.10 6.83
C LEU A 40 -2.57 -13.01 8.36
N SER A 41 -2.11 -14.08 9.01
CA SER A 41 -2.02 -14.19 10.48
C SER A 41 -0.94 -15.19 10.88
N SER A 42 -0.76 -15.42 12.18
CA SER A 42 0.16 -16.42 12.74
C SER A 42 -0.03 -17.84 12.21
N THR A 43 -1.21 -18.15 11.66
CA THR A 43 -1.53 -19.45 11.05
C THR A 43 -0.95 -19.65 9.65
N TRP A 44 -0.25 -18.65 9.10
CA TRP A 44 0.34 -18.74 7.77
C TRP A 44 1.53 -19.72 7.74
N THR A 45 1.54 -20.63 6.76
CA THR A 45 2.52 -21.72 6.66
C THR A 45 3.15 -21.87 5.27
N ARG A 46 3.36 -20.76 4.55
CA ARG A 46 4.01 -20.78 3.23
C ARG A 46 5.06 -19.67 3.15
N PRO A 47 6.12 -19.80 2.33
CA PRO A 47 7.02 -18.69 2.09
C PRO A 47 6.26 -17.46 1.55
N LEU A 48 6.57 -16.29 2.09
CA LEU A 48 6.15 -15.00 1.53
C LEU A 48 7.34 -14.05 1.46
N TYR A 49 7.30 -13.16 0.47
CA TYR A 49 8.38 -12.23 0.15
C TYR A 49 7.90 -10.78 0.36
N CYS A 50 8.74 -9.96 0.97
CA CYS A 50 8.43 -8.55 1.25
C CYS A 50 9.71 -7.76 1.53
N SER A 51 9.57 -6.44 1.70
CA SER A 51 10.69 -5.58 2.13
C SER A 51 11.13 -5.89 3.57
N PRO A 52 12.35 -5.49 3.98
CA PRO A 52 12.84 -5.74 5.34
C PRO A 52 11.99 -5.09 6.44
N VAL A 53 11.53 -3.86 6.21
CA VAL A 53 10.64 -3.14 7.14
C VAL A 53 9.29 -3.86 7.26
N THR A 54 8.71 -4.28 6.13
CA THR A 54 7.47 -5.06 6.11
C THR A 54 7.64 -6.41 6.82
N ALA A 55 8.77 -7.10 6.65
CA ALA A 55 9.08 -8.36 7.33
C ALA A 55 9.09 -8.21 8.86
N TYR A 56 9.73 -7.15 9.37
CA TYR A 56 9.75 -6.83 10.81
C TYR A 56 8.32 -6.58 11.34
N LEU A 57 7.58 -5.69 10.68
CA LEU A 57 6.23 -5.31 11.09
C LEU A 57 5.25 -6.50 11.00
N LEU A 58 5.40 -7.37 10.00
CA LEU A 58 4.56 -8.54 9.84
C LEU A 58 4.73 -9.53 10.99
N HIS A 59 5.97 -9.83 11.36
CA HIS A 59 6.24 -10.67 12.53
C HIS A 59 5.73 -10.02 13.82
N ARG A 60 6.05 -8.73 14.03
CA ARG A 60 5.70 -7.99 15.25
C ARG A 60 4.18 -7.88 15.45
N HIS A 61 3.43 -7.53 14.40
CA HIS A 61 2.01 -7.17 14.52
C HIS A 61 1.02 -8.24 14.07
N ARG A 62 1.44 -9.22 13.25
CA ARG A 62 0.58 -10.34 12.82
C ARG A 62 1.07 -11.70 13.32
N GLN A 63 2.21 -11.74 14.01
CA GLN A 63 2.78 -12.95 14.61
C GLN A 63 3.02 -14.08 13.60
N VAL A 64 3.23 -13.74 12.33
CA VAL A 64 3.66 -14.70 11.31
C VAL A 64 5.05 -15.22 11.70
N SER A 65 5.25 -16.53 11.65
CA SER A 65 6.53 -17.14 12.03
C SER A 65 7.65 -16.68 11.08
N LYS A 66 8.80 -16.27 11.65
CA LYS A 66 9.97 -15.80 10.90
C LYS A 66 10.43 -16.80 9.85
N GLN A 67 10.24 -18.10 10.08
CA GLN A 67 10.63 -19.15 9.12
C GLN A 67 9.94 -19.03 7.75
N TRP A 68 8.77 -18.38 7.70
CA TRP A 68 7.98 -18.18 6.49
C TRP A 68 8.20 -16.82 5.83
N ILE A 69 8.84 -15.89 6.52
CA ILE A 69 9.06 -14.53 6.03
C ILE A 69 10.42 -14.49 5.34
N ARG A 70 10.43 -14.04 4.08
CA ARG A 70 11.62 -13.84 3.26
C ARG A 70 11.73 -12.34 2.95
N ALA A 71 12.59 -11.64 3.69
CA ALA A 71 12.90 -10.25 3.39
C ALA A 71 13.80 -10.20 2.14
N LEU A 72 13.44 -9.37 1.17
CA LEU A 72 14.24 -9.08 -0.02
C LEU A 72 14.68 -7.62 0.03
N GLU A 73 15.96 -7.35 -0.19
CA GLU A 73 16.48 -5.98 -0.19
C GLU A 73 15.88 -5.16 -1.34
N VAL A 74 15.52 -3.90 -1.03
CA VAL A 74 14.94 -2.96 -1.99
C VAL A 74 16.03 -2.43 -2.91
N GLY A 75 15.74 -2.34 -4.21
CA GLY A 75 16.69 -1.93 -5.25
C GLY A 75 17.57 -3.07 -5.78
N GLU A 76 17.56 -4.25 -5.15
CA GLU A 76 18.30 -5.43 -5.61
C GLU A 76 17.40 -6.40 -6.38
N SER A 77 17.97 -7.06 -7.39
CA SER A 77 17.30 -8.12 -8.17
C SER A 77 17.52 -9.48 -7.52
N HIS A 78 16.44 -10.23 -7.31
CA HIS A 78 16.43 -11.52 -6.64
C HIS A 78 15.88 -12.61 -7.55
N VAL A 79 16.60 -13.73 -7.69
CA VAL A 79 16.14 -14.86 -8.51
C VAL A 79 15.35 -15.85 -7.65
N LEU A 80 14.14 -16.18 -8.08
CA LEU A 80 13.24 -17.10 -7.39
C LEU A 80 12.81 -18.26 -8.30
N PRO A 81 12.75 -19.51 -7.79
CA PRO A 81 12.31 -20.65 -8.58
C PRO A 81 10.81 -20.60 -8.84
N LEU A 82 10.42 -20.98 -10.05
CA LEU A 82 9.03 -21.11 -10.50
C LEU A 82 8.57 -22.57 -10.60
N ASP A 83 9.43 -23.52 -10.23
CA ASP A 83 9.11 -24.94 -10.07
C ASP A 83 9.92 -25.56 -8.91
N GLU A 84 9.66 -26.83 -8.61
CA GLU A 84 10.26 -27.51 -7.43
C GLU A 84 11.78 -27.72 -7.55
N VAL A 85 12.30 -27.79 -8.78
CA VAL A 85 13.71 -28.10 -9.07
C VAL A 85 14.52 -26.86 -9.44
N GLY A 86 13.88 -25.70 -9.59
CA GLY A 86 14.49 -24.45 -10.03
C GLY A 86 14.91 -24.44 -11.50
N ARG A 87 14.24 -25.23 -12.35
CA ARG A 87 14.51 -25.25 -13.80
C ARG A 87 14.03 -23.95 -14.44
N GLU A 88 12.79 -23.56 -14.14
CA GLU A 88 12.25 -22.26 -14.50
C GLU A 88 12.42 -21.29 -13.33
N THR A 89 12.83 -20.06 -13.62
CA THR A 89 13.05 -19.02 -12.60
C THR A 89 12.45 -17.69 -13.04
N MET A 90 12.24 -16.79 -12.08
CA MET A 90 11.98 -15.39 -12.35
C MET A 90 12.95 -14.51 -11.58
N THR A 91 13.18 -13.32 -12.10
CA THR A 91 13.79 -12.23 -11.33
C THR A 91 12.69 -11.36 -10.75
N VAL A 92 12.81 -10.99 -9.48
CA VAL A 92 11.99 -9.98 -8.84
C VAL A 92 12.87 -8.86 -8.31
N THR A 93 12.54 -7.61 -8.62
CA THR A 93 13.18 -6.43 -8.04
C THR A 93 12.15 -5.64 -7.25
N LEU A 94 12.45 -5.33 -5.99
CA LEU A 94 11.62 -4.47 -5.15
C LEU A 94 12.02 -3.01 -5.38
N ILE A 95 11.06 -2.14 -5.63
CA ILE A 95 11.29 -0.70 -5.86
C ILE A 95 10.48 0.06 -4.82
N ASP A 96 11.02 1.14 -4.23
CA ASP A 96 10.27 1.95 -3.27
C ASP A 96 8.97 2.49 -3.89
N ALA A 97 7.84 2.29 -3.20
CA ALA A 97 6.53 2.76 -3.64
C ALA A 97 6.18 4.16 -3.10
N ASN A 98 6.98 4.74 -2.20
CA ASN A 98 6.75 6.06 -1.63
C ASN A 98 5.33 6.24 -1.02
N HIS A 99 4.76 5.16 -0.49
CA HIS A 99 3.41 5.16 0.07
C HIS A 99 3.45 5.18 1.61
N CYS A 100 4.13 4.21 2.21
CA CYS A 100 4.34 4.16 3.65
C CYS A 100 5.65 3.42 3.97
N PRO A 101 6.15 3.46 5.21
CA PRO A 101 7.38 2.76 5.53
C PRO A 101 7.32 1.26 5.20
N GLY A 102 8.27 0.81 4.37
CA GLY A 102 8.35 -0.56 3.88
C GLY A 102 7.50 -0.87 2.64
N SER A 103 6.77 0.09 2.08
CA SER A 103 5.99 -0.12 0.85
C SER A 103 6.86 -0.28 -0.38
N VAL A 104 6.58 -1.31 -1.17
CA VAL A 104 7.32 -1.59 -2.40
C VAL A 104 6.41 -1.91 -3.59
N MET A 105 6.86 -1.50 -4.76
CA MET A 105 6.46 -2.06 -6.05
C MET A 105 7.28 -3.32 -6.32
N PHE A 106 6.73 -4.24 -7.11
CA PHE A 106 7.43 -5.44 -7.58
C PHE A 106 7.56 -5.44 -9.10
N LEU A 107 8.79 -5.50 -9.60
CA LEU A 107 9.08 -5.79 -11.01
C LEU A 107 9.39 -7.28 -11.14
N PHE A 108 8.48 -8.04 -11.77
CA PHE A 108 8.64 -9.46 -12.04
C PHE A 108 9.05 -9.71 -13.48
N GLU A 109 10.03 -10.57 -13.69
CA GLU A 109 10.59 -10.89 -15.00
C GLU A 109 10.80 -12.39 -15.14
N GLY A 110 10.13 -13.04 -16.09
CA GLY A 110 10.22 -14.48 -16.31
C GLY A 110 9.56 -14.89 -17.62
N TYR A 111 9.18 -16.16 -17.77
CA TYR A 111 8.53 -16.67 -18.99
C TYR A 111 7.28 -15.86 -19.39
N PHE A 112 6.59 -15.25 -18.43
CA PHE A 112 5.38 -14.45 -18.61
C PHE A 112 5.66 -13.00 -19.10
N GLY A 113 6.91 -12.68 -19.42
CA GLY A 113 7.37 -11.33 -19.77
C GLY A 113 7.67 -10.49 -18.53
N THR A 114 7.50 -9.17 -18.66
CA THR A 114 7.78 -8.20 -17.59
C THR A 114 6.47 -7.64 -17.01
N ILE A 115 6.27 -7.81 -15.71
CA ILE A 115 5.09 -7.34 -14.98
C ILE A 115 5.54 -6.36 -13.90
N LEU A 116 4.98 -5.15 -13.91
CA LEU A 116 5.15 -4.21 -12.81
C LEU A 116 3.88 -4.20 -11.96
N TYR A 117 4.02 -4.42 -10.65
CA TYR A 117 2.95 -4.35 -9.69
C TYR A 117 3.23 -3.24 -8.69
N THR A 118 2.43 -2.18 -8.68
CA THR A 118 2.74 -0.99 -7.87
C THR A 118 2.50 -1.19 -6.37
N GLY A 119 1.66 -2.15 -5.97
CA GLY A 119 1.02 -2.05 -4.66
C GLY A 119 0.26 -0.74 -4.55
N ASP A 120 0.20 -0.16 -3.36
CA ASP A 120 -0.19 1.25 -3.18
C ASP A 120 1.06 2.12 -3.32
N PHE A 121 0.98 3.20 -4.11
CA PHE A 121 2.15 4.02 -4.42
C PHE A 121 1.82 5.50 -4.65
N ARG A 122 2.78 6.40 -4.34
CA ARG A 122 2.75 7.81 -4.73
C ARG A 122 3.88 8.12 -5.69
N TYR A 123 3.54 8.24 -6.97
CA TYR A 123 4.49 8.53 -8.03
C TYR A 123 5.28 9.81 -7.76
N THR A 124 6.58 9.75 -8.03
CA THR A 124 7.43 10.91 -8.26
C THR A 124 8.31 10.66 -9.48
N PRO A 125 8.75 11.69 -10.21
CA PRO A 125 9.62 11.52 -11.38
C PRO A 125 10.92 10.76 -11.10
N SER A 126 11.38 10.74 -9.84
CA SER A 126 12.58 9.99 -9.43
C SER A 126 12.43 8.48 -9.65
N MET A 127 11.21 7.94 -9.56
CA MET A 127 10.95 6.51 -9.77
C MET A 127 11.33 6.06 -11.18
N LEU A 128 11.19 6.91 -12.20
CA LEU A 128 11.59 6.58 -13.58
C LEU A 128 13.12 6.54 -13.75
N LYS A 129 13.88 7.03 -12.76
CA LYS A 129 15.35 6.97 -12.75
C LYS A 129 15.87 5.68 -12.13
N GLU A 130 14.99 4.86 -11.55
CA GLU A 130 15.35 3.57 -10.97
C GLU A 130 16.03 2.67 -12.02
N PRO A 131 17.22 2.10 -11.72
CA PRO A 131 17.95 1.29 -12.69
C PRO A 131 17.12 0.18 -13.32
N ALA A 132 16.26 -0.47 -12.53
CA ALA A 132 15.39 -1.55 -12.98
C ALA A 132 14.35 -1.11 -14.03
N LEU A 133 13.88 0.15 -13.97
CA LEU A 133 12.90 0.69 -14.92
C LEU A 133 13.56 1.38 -16.12
N ARG A 134 14.83 1.81 -15.99
CA ARG A 134 15.57 2.48 -17.07
C ARG A 134 16.06 1.57 -18.19
N LEU A 135 16.06 0.26 -18.01
CA LEU A 135 16.60 -0.71 -18.98
C LEU A 135 15.82 -0.78 -20.31
N GLY A 136 14.79 0.05 -20.50
CA GLY A 136 14.00 0.10 -21.73
C GLY A 136 13.21 -1.18 -22.00
N ARG A 137 13.01 -2.01 -20.98
CA ARG A 137 12.25 -3.26 -21.09
C ARG A 137 10.77 -2.95 -21.23
N GLN A 138 10.13 -3.55 -22.22
CA GLN A 138 8.69 -3.41 -22.42
C GLN A 138 7.93 -4.03 -21.23
N ILE A 139 7.23 -3.20 -20.47
CA ILE A 139 6.31 -3.69 -19.43
C ILE A 139 5.08 -4.25 -20.14
N HIS A 140 4.81 -5.54 -19.93
CA HIS A 140 3.68 -6.21 -20.56
C HIS A 140 2.39 -5.91 -19.78
N THR A 141 2.42 -6.03 -18.46
CA THR A 141 1.28 -5.75 -17.59
C THR A 141 1.69 -4.83 -16.46
N LEU A 142 0.99 -3.71 -16.34
CA LEU A 142 1.08 -2.82 -15.18
C LEU A 142 -0.15 -3.05 -14.29
N TYR A 143 0.05 -3.61 -13.10
CA TYR A 143 -0.95 -3.58 -12.04
C TYR A 143 -0.80 -2.27 -11.28
N LEU A 144 -1.83 -1.43 -11.36
CA LEU A 144 -1.77 -0.02 -10.97
C LEU A 144 -2.66 0.26 -9.75
N ASP A 145 -2.11 0.99 -8.77
CA ASP A 145 -2.88 1.67 -7.74
C ASP A 145 -3.78 2.71 -8.40
N ASN A 146 -5.08 2.45 -8.37
CA ASN A 146 -6.08 3.31 -8.97
C ASN A 146 -6.94 4.05 -7.92
N THR A 147 -6.45 4.17 -6.68
CA THR A 147 -7.16 4.77 -5.53
C THR A 147 -7.72 6.17 -5.83
N ASN A 148 -6.92 7.04 -6.47
CA ASN A 148 -7.35 8.37 -6.89
C ASN A 148 -7.42 8.51 -8.43
N CYS A 149 -7.71 7.42 -9.15
CA CYS A 149 -7.86 7.41 -10.61
C CYS A 149 -9.20 8.06 -11.01
N ASN A 150 -9.33 9.37 -10.77
CA ASN A 150 -10.49 10.18 -11.08
C ASN A 150 -10.04 11.56 -11.58
N PRO A 151 -10.28 11.91 -12.86
CA PRO A 151 -9.91 13.21 -13.41
C PRO A 151 -10.50 14.42 -12.67
N ALA A 152 -11.66 14.25 -12.02
CA ALA A 152 -12.32 15.32 -11.26
C ALA A 152 -11.72 15.51 -9.84
N LEU A 153 -10.87 14.59 -9.38
CA LEU A 153 -10.20 14.69 -8.09
C LEU A 153 -8.84 15.39 -8.26
N VAL A 154 -8.82 16.68 -7.98
CA VAL A 154 -7.59 17.47 -7.92
C VAL A 154 -6.95 17.27 -6.55
N LEU A 155 -5.70 16.80 -6.55
CA LEU A 155 -4.89 16.68 -5.34
C LEU A 155 -3.65 17.55 -5.48
N PRO A 156 -3.27 18.30 -4.42
CA PRO A 156 -1.96 18.95 -4.39
C PRO A 156 -0.82 17.93 -4.33
N SER A 157 0.41 18.42 -4.48
CA SER A 157 1.60 17.65 -4.11
C SER A 157 1.63 17.43 -2.59
N LYS A 158 2.44 16.48 -2.12
CA LYS A 158 2.61 16.24 -0.67
C LYS A 158 3.19 17.47 0.03
N GLU A 159 4.07 18.20 -0.64
CA GLU A 159 4.72 19.42 -0.15
C GLU A 159 3.72 20.57 -0.02
N GLU A 160 2.84 20.77 -1.02
CA GLU A 160 1.79 21.78 -0.97
C GLU A 160 0.75 21.45 0.13
N ALA A 161 0.31 20.20 0.24
CA ALA A 161 -0.57 19.80 1.34
C ALA A 161 0.09 19.96 2.72
N ALA A 162 1.37 19.63 2.85
CA ALA A 162 2.12 19.84 4.09
C ALA A 162 2.23 21.34 4.42
N ARG A 163 2.47 22.20 3.42
CA ARG A 163 2.46 23.67 3.61
C ARG A 163 1.11 24.17 4.12
N GLN A 164 -0.01 23.68 3.59
CA GLN A 164 -1.34 24.02 4.09
C GLN A 164 -1.55 23.61 5.55
N ILE A 165 -1.05 22.43 5.94
CA ILE A 165 -1.07 21.98 7.35
C ILE A 165 -0.25 22.92 8.23
N VAL A 166 0.97 23.28 7.79
CA VAL A 166 1.84 24.20 8.51
C VAL A 166 1.17 25.57 8.67
N GLU A 167 0.62 26.16 7.61
CA GLU A 167 -0.07 27.45 7.67
C GLU A 167 -1.28 27.44 8.60
N LEU A 168 -2.03 26.33 8.61
CA LEU A 168 -3.14 26.14 9.55
C LEU A 168 -2.64 26.13 11.00
N ILE A 169 -1.59 25.36 11.30
CA ILE A 169 -1.06 25.25 12.67
C ILE A 169 -0.46 26.59 13.13
N ARG A 170 0.20 27.36 12.24
CA ARG A 170 0.71 28.71 12.56
C ARG A 170 -0.38 29.68 13.01
N LYS A 171 -1.60 29.56 12.47
CA LYS A 171 -2.76 30.36 12.89
C LYS A 171 -3.29 29.98 14.29
N HIS A 172 -2.82 28.88 14.87
CA HIS A 172 -3.26 28.33 16.15
C HIS A 172 -2.09 28.10 17.13
N PRO A 173 -1.33 29.15 17.50
CA PRO A 173 -0.12 29.01 18.33
C PRO A 173 -0.41 28.47 19.74
N GLN A 174 -1.61 28.73 20.28
CA GLN A 174 -2.05 28.30 21.61
C GLN A 174 -2.91 27.04 21.60
N HIS A 175 -2.93 26.26 20.50
CA HIS A 175 -3.68 25.02 20.42
C HIS A 175 -2.77 23.79 20.45
N ASN A 176 -3.31 22.71 21.01
CA ASN A 176 -2.84 21.35 20.73
C ASN A 176 -3.35 20.90 19.37
N ILE A 177 -2.55 20.09 18.69
CA ILE A 177 -2.80 19.63 17.33
C ILE A 177 -2.97 18.11 17.35
N LYS A 178 -4.18 17.63 17.05
CA LYS A 178 -4.46 16.19 16.89
C LYS A 178 -4.34 15.83 15.42
N ILE A 179 -3.40 14.95 15.06
CA ILE A 179 -3.22 14.50 13.68
C ILE A 179 -3.72 13.06 13.57
N GLY A 180 -4.83 12.87 12.86
CA GLY A 180 -5.49 11.58 12.72
C GLY A 180 -4.89 10.77 11.58
N LEU A 181 -4.28 9.65 11.92
CA LEU A 181 -3.55 8.80 10.99
C LEU A 181 -4.07 7.36 11.02
N TYR A 182 -3.80 6.60 9.97
CA TYR A 182 -3.89 5.13 10.01
C TYR A 182 -2.82 4.56 10.94
N SER A 183 -2.69 3.24 11.06
CA SER A 183 -1.67 2.63 11.93
C SER A 183 -0.23 2.74 11.42
N LEU A 184 -0.05 3.05 10.12
CA LEU A 184 1.25 3.13 9.43
C LEU A 184 1.16 4.17 8.32
N GLY A 185 2.18 5.02 8.18
CA GLY A 185 2.28 6.06 7.16
C GLY A 185 2.19 7.47 7.74
N LYS A 186 2.77 8.42 6.98
CA LYS A 186 2.88 9.86 7.28
C LYS A 186 3.83 10.22 8.44
N GLU A 187 4.74 9.32 8.81
CA GLU A 187 5.76 9.60 9.84
C GLU A 187 6.69 10.76 9.44
N SER A 188 7.03 10.89 8.15
CA SER A 188 7.81 12.03 7.65
C SER A 188 7.07 13.37 7.72
N LEU A 189 5.74 13.37 7.55
CA LEU A 189 4.94 14.58 7.80
C LEU A 189 4.99 14.96 9.28
N LEU A 190 4.87 13.99 10.19
CA LEU A 190 4.97 14.27 11.62
C LEU A 190 6.34 14.86 11.99
N GLU A 191 7.42 14.27 11.47
CA GLU A 191 8.79 14.77 11.65
C GLU A 191 8.92 16.22 11.16
N GLN A 192 8.46 16.51 9.93
CA GLN A 192 8.48 17.86 9.37
C GLN A 192 7.75 18.87 10.26
N LEU A 193 6.55 18.52 10.76
CA LEU A 193 5.78 19.40 11.63
C LEU A 193 6.47 19.60 12.99
N ALA A 194 7.09 18.55 13.54
CA ALA A 194 7.84 18.63 14.79
C ALA A 194 9.00 19.63 14.69
N LEU A 195 9.79 19.52 13.60
CA LEU A 195 10.92 20.39 13.32
C LEU A 195 10.48 21.83 13.06
N GLU A 196 9.42 22.03 12.27
CA GLU A 196 8.87 23.34 11.93
C GLU A 196 8.35 24.09 13.17
N PHE A 197 7.65 23.40 14.07
CA PHE A 197 7.05 24.01 15.26
C PHE A 197 7.90 23.87 16.52
N GLN A 198 9.11 23.32 16.40
CA GLN A 198 10.04 23.09 17.49
C GLN A 198 9.35 22.46 18.70
N THR A 199 8.55 21.41 18.44
CA THR A 199 7.76 20.72 19.46
C THR A 199 7.82 19.22 19.26
N TRP A 200 7.71 18.49 20.36
CA TRP A 200 7.63 17.04 20.32
C TRP A 200 6.33 16.57 19.66
N VAL A 201 6.42 15.44 18.98
CA VAL A 201 5.25 14.68 18.53
C VAL A 201 5.00 13.54 19.49
N VAL A 202 3.84 13.58 20.14
CA VAL A 202 3.36 12.53 21.03
C VAL A 202 2.79 11.38 20.21
N LEU A 203 3.30 10.18 20.43
CA LEU A 203 2.94 8.94 19.74
C LEU A 203 2.43 7.87 20.72
N SER A 204 1.68 6.90 20.20
CA SER A 204 1.47 5.64 20.92
C SER A 204 2.76 4.83 20.98
N PRO A 205 2.96 3.97 22.01
CA PRO A 205 4.14 3.11 22.11
C PRO A 205 4.38 2.28 20.83
N ARG A 206 3.29 1.78 20.23
CA ARG A 206 3.34 1.01 18.99
C ARG A 206 3.92 1.81 17.81
N ARG A 207 3.55 3.09 17.69
CA ARG A 207 4.07 3.95 16.61
C ARG A 207 5.48 4.45 16.92
N MET A 208 5.84 4.60 18.19
CA MET A 208 7.21 4.91 18.61
C MET A 208 8.20 3.80 18.18
N GLU A 209 7.83 2.53 18.35
CA GLU A 209 8.64 1.39 17.86
C GLU A 209 8.94 1.50 16.35
N LEU A 210 7.94 1.91 15.56
CA LEU A 210 8.11 2.11 14.13
C LEU A 210 9.04 3.27 13.82
N VAL A 211 8.87 4.43 14.44
CA VAL A 211 9.72 5.60 14.19
C VAL A 211 11.19 5.30 14.52
N GLN A 212 11.45 4.59 15.61
CA GLN A 212 12.80 4.14 15.98
C GLN A 212 13.39 3.20 14.93
N LEU A 213 12.58 2.32 14.34
CA LEU A 213 12.99 1.42 13.26
C LEU A 213 13.46 2.18 12.00
N LEU A 214 12.81 3.31 11.73
CA LEU A 214 13.06 4.14 10.55
C LEU A 214 14.26 5.08 10.70
N GLY A 215 14.77 5.26 11.93
CA GLY A 215 15.89 6.17 12.19
C GLY A 215 15.55 7.63 11.91
N LEU A 216 14.29 8.03 12.12
CA LEU A 216 13.86 9.43 12.00
C LEU A 216 14.48 10.30 13.12
N ALA A 217 14.36 11.62 12.97
CA ALA A 217 14.83 12.61 13.93
C ALA A 217 14.29 12.36 15.35
N ASP A 218 15.04 12.83 16.35
CA ASP A 218 14.72 12.64 17.77
C ASP A 218 13.70 13.69 18.23
N VAL A 219 12.52 13.63 17.61
CA VAL A 219 11.42 14.60 17.77
C VAL A 219 10.13 13.95 18.25
N PHE A 220 10.19 12.67 18.61
CA PHE A 220 9.03 11.85 18.96
C PHE A 220 9.11 11.38 20.41
N THR A 221 7.96 11.30 21.07
CA THR A 221 7.87 10.89 22.47
C THR A 221 6.57 10.13 22.75
N VAL A 222 6.55 9.32 23.81
CA VAL A 222 5.33 8.68 24.33
C VAL A 222 4.73 9.45 25.51
N GLU A 223 5.40 10.49 26.00
CA GLU A 223 4.91 11.30 27.12
C GLU A 223 3.80 12.24 26.66
N GLU A 224 2.62 12.10 27.26
CA GLU A 224 1.39 12.74 26.77
C GLU A 224 1.45 14.27 26.70
N LYS A 225 2.20 14.91 27.61
CA LYS A 225 2.24 16.38 27.76
C LYS A 225 3.54 17.02 27.27
N ALA A 226 4.46 16.24 26.71
CA ALA A 226 5.76 16.72 26.29
C ALA A 226 5.73 17.59 25.02
N GLY A 227 4.66 17.48 24.21
CA GLY A 227 4.56 18.15 22.92
C GLY A 227 3.17 18.64 22.60
N ARG A 228 3.08 19.59 21.66
CA ARG A 228 1.80 20.16 21.18
C ARG A 228 1.15 19.31 20.10
N ILE A 229 1.90 18.47 19.40
CA ILE A 229 1.41 17.65 18.29
C ILE A 229 1.22 16.23 18.79
N HIS A 230 0.04 15.65 18.57
CA HIS A 230 -0.28 14.29 19.00
C HIS A 230 -0.81 13.51 17.79
N ALA A 231 -0.14 12.41 17.46
CA ALA A 231 -0.63 11.47 16.46
C ALA A 231 -1.66 10.53 17.10
N VAL A 232 -2.88 10.56 16.61
CA VAL A 232 -4.01 9.74 17.08
C VAL A 232 -4.53 8.84 15.97
N ASP A 233 -5.33 7.82 16.30
CA ASP A 233 -6.03 7.09 15.25
C ASP A 233 -7.05 8.03 14.57
N HIS A 234 -7.12 7.98 13.25
CA HIS A 234 -8.06 8.81 12.48
C HIS A 234 -9.53 8.66 12.94
N MET A 235 -9.92 7.50 13.49
CA MET A 235 -11.27 7.26 14.01
C MET A 235 -11.55 8.00 15.33
N GLU A 236 -10.52 8.46 16.05
CA GLU A 236 -10.69 9.25 17.26
C GLU A 236 -11.15 10.68 16.95
N ILE A 237 -10.85 11.20 15.75
CA ILE A 237 -11.22 12.56 15.35
C ILE A 237 -12.71 12.60 15.04
N CYS A 238 -13.48 13.06 16.02
CA CYS A 238 -14.93 13.24 15.93
C CYS A 238 -15.39 14.36 16.86
N HIS A 239 -16.64 14.82 16.67
CA HIS A 239 -17.22 15.92 17.45
C HIS A 239 -17.12 15.70 18.97
N SER A 240 -17.46 14.50 19.47
CA SER A 240 -17.41 14.19 20.90
C SER A 240 -15.98 14.23 21.46
N ALA A 241 -14.99 13.78 20.70
CA ALA A 241 -13.59 13.86 21.11
C ALA A 241 -13.10 15.31 21.19
N MET A 242 -13.47 16.16 20.23
CA MET A 242 -13.14 17.59 20.25
C MET A 242 -13.67 18.27 21.52
N LEU A 243 -14.93 18.01 21.89
CA LEU A 243 -15.51 18.56 23.12
C LEU A 243 -14.73 18.15 24.37
N ARG A 244 -14.29 16.89 24.46
CA ARG A 244 -13.48 16.41 25.59
C ARG A 244 -12.09 17.04 25.62
N TRP A 245 -11.40 17.13 24.48
CA TRP A 245 -10.07 17.73 24.43
C TRP A 245 -10.11 19.21 24.80
N ASN A 246 -11.11 19.94 24.31
CA ASN A 246 -11.32 21.36 24.62
C ASN A 246 -11.65 21.65 26.10
N GLN A 247 -12.08 20.65 26.89
CA GLN A 247 -12.20 20.82 28.35
C GLN A 247 -10.84 20.96 29.05
N THR A 248 -9.77 20.44 28.43
CA THR A 248 -8.42 20.45 29.00
C THR A 248 -7.52 21.51 28.39
N HIS A 249 -7.59 21.68 27.07
CA HIS A 249 -6.78 22.64 26.33
C HIS A 249 -7.42 22.93 24.97
N PRO A 250 -7.39 24.18 24.47
CA PRO A 250 -7.82 24.48 23.10
C PRO A 250 -7.14 23.54 22.09
N THR A 251 -7.93 22.90 21.23
CA THR A 251 -7.47 21.84 20.35
C THR A 251 -8.06 21.99 18.95
N ILE A 252 -7.20 21.89 17.93
CA ILE A 252 -7.63 21.63 16.55
C ILE A 252 -7.25 20.21 16.14
N ALA A 253 -7.98 19.64 15.20
CA ALA A 253 -7.73 18.32 14.68
C ALA A 253 -7.58 18.34 13.16
N ILE A 254 -6.62 17.57 12.65
CA ILE A 254 -6.26 17.54 11.23
C ILE A 254 -6.34 16.10 10.74
N LEU A 255 -7.10 15.88 9.68
CA LEU A 255 -7.17 14.64 8.93
C LEU A 255 -6.45 14.83 7.58
N PRO A 256 -5.15 14.48 7.48
CA PRO A 256 -4.40 14.51 6.23
C PRO A 256 -4.82 13.35 5.33
N THR A 257 -5.78 13.56 4.42
CA THR A 257 -6.32 12.51 3.55
C THR A 257 -6.97 13.06 2.29
N SER A 258 -6.84 12.34 1.17
CA SER A 258 -7.60 12.61 -0.07
C SER A 258 -9.06 12.16 0.01
N ARG A 259 -9.45 11.42 1.06
CA ARG A 259 -10.83 10.95 1.22
C ARG A 259 -11.77 12.13 1.52
N LYS A 260 -12.93 12.13 0.87
CA LYS A 260 -14.03 13.03 1.23
C LYS A 260 -14.61 12.59 2.57
N ILE A 261 -14.36 13.37 3.61
CA ILE A 261 -14.86 13.12 4.97
C ILE A 261 -15.82 14.26 5.34
N TYR A 262 -16.90 13.93 6.02
CA TYR A 262 -17.80 14.94 6.57
C TYR A 262 -17.14 15.62 7.77
N ARG A 263 -17.07 16.96 7.75
CA ARG A 263 -16.55 17.74 8.87
C ARG A 263 -17.62 17.84 9.97
N SER A 264 -17.43 17.11 11.06
CA SER A 264 -18.38 17.08 12.18
C SER A 264 -18.22 18.21 13.20
N HIS A 265 -17.14 19.00 13.15
CA HIS A 265 -16.84 20.09 14.10
C HIS A 265 -16.04 21.19 13.39
N PRO A 266 -16.21 22.49 13.70
CA PRO A 266 -15.52 23.59 13.03
C PRO A 266 -13.99 23.46 13.02
N ASP A 267 -13.42 23.02 14.15
CA ASP A 267 -11.96 22.86 14.35
C ASP A 267 -11.40 21.49 13.87
N ILE A 268 -12.20 20.72 13.13
CA ILE A 268 -11.71 19.55 12.38
C ILE A 268 -11.42 20.00 10.95
N HIS A 269 -10.16 19.87 10.54
CA HIS A 269 -9.68 20.27 9.22
C HIS A 269 -9.28 19.03 8.42
N ILE A 270 -9.86 18.89 7.24
CA ILE A 270 -9.51 17.82 6.29
C ILE A 270 -8.63 18.47 5.24
N ILE A 271 -7.37 18.03 5.15
CA ILE A 271 -6.40 18.58 4.20
C ILE A 271 -6.00 17.46 3.23
N PRO A 272 -6.01 17.69 1.90
CA PRO A 272 -5.83 16.64 0.88
C PRO A 272 -4.37 16.18 0.71
N TYR A 273 -3.69 15.88 1.82
CA TYR A 273 -2.41 15.17 1.82
C TYR A 273 -2.68 13.69 1.51
N SER A 274 -2.03 13.14 0.47
CA SER A 274 -2.28 11.76 0.03
C SER A 274 -0.97 11.01 -0.19
N ASP A 275 -0.97 9.74 0.23
CA ASP A 275 0.12 8.78 -0.04
C ASP A 275 -0.19 7.90 -1.27
N HIS A 276 -1.21 8.25 -2.06
CA HIS A 276 -1.55 7.60 -3.33
C HIS A 276 -1.44 8.60 -4.47
N SER A 277 -0.95 8.16 -5.62
CA SER A 277 -0.84 8.99 -6.84
C SER A 277 -2.16 9.67 -7.19
N SER A 278 -2.10 10.96 -7.50
CA SER A 278 -3.17 11.74 -8.13
C SER A 278 -3.39 11.30 -9.58
N TYR A 279 -4.52 11.66 -10.18
CA TYR A 279 -4.79 11.32 -11.58
C TYR A 279 -3.71 11.83 -12.57
N PRO A 280 -3.23 13.09 -12.50
CA PRO A 280 -2.15 13.55 -13.37
C PRO A 280 -0.83 12.79 -13.18
N GLU A 281 -0.50 12.44 -11.94
CA GLU A 281 0.69 11.63 -11.64
C GLU A 281 0.56 10.20 -12.19
N LEU A 282 -0.61 9.56 -12.07
CA LEU A 282 -0.89 8.26 -12.68
C LEU A 282 -0.76 8.32 -14.19
N ARG A 283 -1.30 9.35 -14.83
CA ARG A 283 -1.19 9.58 -16.28
C ARG A 283 0.27 9.71 -16.69
N ALA A 284 1.04 10.57 -16.04
CA ALA A 284 2.46 10.77 -16.33
C ALA A 284 3.27 9.47 -16.15
N PHE A 285 2.98 8.70 -15.10
CA PHE A 285 3.65 7.42 -14.85
C PHE A 285 3.35 6.39 -15.94
N VAL A 286 2.08 6.22 -16.32
CA VAL A 286 1.68 5.27 -17.36
C VAL A 286 2.19 5.69 -18.74
N GLU A 287 2.14 6.99 -19.05
CA GLU A 287 2.66 7.56 -20.31
C GLU A 287 4.17 7.35 -20.46
N ALA A 288 4.93 7.48 -19.37
CA ALA A 288 6.37 7.25 -19.39
C ALA A 288 6.72 5.76 -19.55
N LEU A 289 5.97 4.86 -18.91
CA LEU A 289 6.24 3.42 -18.93
C LEU A 289 5.70 2.70 -20.17
N ARG A 290 4.68 3.26 -20.82
CA ARG A 290 3.97 2.70 -21.98
C ARG A 290 3.73 1.18 -21.92
N PRO A 291 3.03 0.65 -20.90
CA PRO A 291 2.80 -0.78 -20.78
C PRO A 291 1.88 -1.32 -21.88
N CYS A 292 1.91 -2.62 -22.19
CA CYS A 292 0.96 -3.22 -23.15
C CYS A 292 -0.48 -3.27 -22.61
N GLN A 293 -0.65 -3.33 -21.28
CA GLN A 293 -1.95 -3.21 -20.63
C GLN A 293 -1.83 -2.70 -19.18
N VAL A 294 -2.90 -2.07 -18.71
CA VAL A 294 -3.07 -1.64 -17.31
C VAL A 294 -4.20 -2.44 -16.66
N VAL A 295 -3.96 -2.92 -15.44
CA VAL A 295 -4.93 -3.65 -14.62
C VAL A 295 -5.09 -2.94 -13.27
N PRO A 296 -6.31 -2.50 -12.90
CA PRO A 296 -6.52 -1.85 -11.62
C PRO A 296 -6.36 -2.84 -10.46
N ILE A 297 -5.60 -2.45 -9.44
CA ILE A 297 -5.46 -3.21 -8.19
C ILE A 297 -6.73 -3.05 -7.33
N VAL A 298 -7.22 -1.81 -7.21
CA VAL A 298 -8.41 -1.45 -6.44
C VAL A 298 -9.66 -1.73 -7.27
N ARG A 299 -10.21 -2.94 -7.13
CA ARG A 299 -11.30 -3.48 -8.00
C ARG A 299 -12.58 -2.64 -8.07
N ARG A 300 -12.84 -1.79 -7.08
CA ARG A 300 -14.09 -1.00 -6.99
C ARG A 300 -14.04 0.31 -7.81
N GLN A 301 -12.90 0.64 -8.41
CA GLN A 301 -12.72 1.88 -9.16
C GLN A 301 -12.35 1.56 -10.62
N PRO A 302 -13.19 1.93 -11.60
CA PRO A 302 -12.84 1.78 -13.00
C PRO A 302 -11.70 2.72 -13.37
N CYS A 303 -10.73 2.25 -14.15
CA CYS A 303 -9.53 3.03 -14.50
C CYS A 303 -8.92 2.65 -15.86
N ARG A 304 -9.37 1.57 -16.53
CA ARG A 304 -8.73 1.07 -17.76
C ARG A 304 -8.86 2.02 -18.94
N ASP A 305 -10.00 2.67 -19.11
CA ASP A 305 -10.28 3.47 -20.30
C ASP A 305 -9.49 4.79 -20.32
N TYR A 306 -9.01 5.22 -19.15
CA TYR A 306 -8.25 6.46 -19.02
C TYR A 306 -6.81 6.38 -19.51
N PHE A 307 -6.29 5.24 -19.97
CA PHE A 307 -4.89 5.11 -20.36
C PHE A 307 -4.66 4.54 -21.75
N GLN A 308 -5.72 4.38 -22.56
CA GLN A 308 -5.65 3.66 -23.84
C GLN A 308 -4.62 4.28 -24.83
N ASP A 309 -4.51 5.60 -24.84
CA ASP A 309 -3.55 6.39 -25.63
C ASP A 309 -2.09 6.21 -25.18
N SER A 310 -1.89 5.75 -23.96
CA SER A 310 -0.58 5.54 -23.34
C SER A 310 -0.10 4.08 -23.43
N LEU A 311 -0.87 3.18 -24.05
CA LEU A 311 -0.50 1.76 -24.13
C LEU A 311 0.40 1.47 -25.34
N SER A 312 1.29 0.51 -25.17
CA SER A 312 2.02 -0.11 -26.27
C SER A 312 1.18 -1.24 -26.92
N PRO A 313 1.51 -1.66 -28.15
CA PRO A 313 0.81 -2.78 -28.79
C PRO A 313 0.78 -4.02 -27.89
N ARG A 314 -0.37 -4.72 -27.87
CA ARG A 314 -0.51 -5.93 -27.07
C ARG A 314 0.40 -7.02 -27.61
N LEU A 315 1.18 -7.61 -26.71
CA LEU A 315 1.98 -8.80 -26.98
C LEU A 315 1.16 -10.06 -26.67
N SER A 316 1.46 -11.15 -27.38
CA SER A 316 0.86 -12.45 -27.10
C SER A 316 1.22 -12.91 -25.69
N VAL A 317 0.28 -13.57 -25.03
CA VAL A 317 0.55 -14.13 -23.70
C VAL A 317 1.46 -15.35 -23.87
N PRO A 318 2.65 -15.38 -23.23
CA PRO A 318 3.54 -16.53 -23.34
C PRO A 318 2.91 -17.81 -22.78
N LEU A 319 3.23 -18.95 -23.38
CA LEU A 319 2.79 -20.26 -22.89
C LEU A 319 3.41 -20.56 -21.53
N ILE A 320 2.64 -21.17 -20.63
CA ILE A 320 3.13 -21.59 -19.31
C ILE A 320 4.06 -22.81 -19.50
N PRO A 321 5.33 -22.76 -19.07
CA PRO A 321 6.22 -23.91 -19.15
C PRO A 321 5.67 -25.12 -18.39
N ASP A 322 5.90 -26.33 -18.91
CA ASP A 322 5.34 -27.57 -18.35
C ASP A 322 5.72 -27.80 -16.88
N SER A 323 6.96 -27.47 -16.49
CA SER A 323 7.41 -27.58 -15.09
C SER A 323 6.62 -26.66 -14.16
N VAL A 324 6.30 -25.45 -14.62
CA VAL A 324 5.49 -24.48 -13.87
C VAL A 324 4.02 -24.93 -13.81
N GLN A 325 3.47 -25.48 -14.89
CA GLN A 325 2.11 -26.04 -14.88
C GLN A 325 1.98 -27.17 -13.85
N GLN A 326 2.97 -28.06 -13.79
CA GLN A 326 3.03 -29.14 -12.80
C GLN A 326 3.11 -28.58 -11.38
N TYR A 327 3.96 -27.58 -11.15
CA TYR A 327 4.11 -26.91 -9.87
C TYR A 327 2.83 -26.19 -9.39
N MET A 328 2.09 -25.57 -10.32
CA MET A 328 0.79 -24.95 -10.04
C MET A 328 -0.30 -25.99 -9.72
N SER A 329 -0.19 -27.21 -10.25
CA SER A 329 -1.19 -28.27 -10.14
C SER A 329 -1.08 -29.12 -8.86
N SER A 330 0.09 -29.14 -8.23
CA SER A 330 0.47 -30.08 -7.15
C SER A 330 -0.36 -30.03 -5.86
N SER A 331 -1.29 -29.08 -5.68
CA SER A 331 -2.04 -28.94 -4.41
C SER A 331 -3.48 -29.43 -4.39
N SER A 332 -4.11 -29.91 -5.49
CA SER A 332 -5.52 -30.34 -5.40
C SER A 332 -6.09 -31.25 -6.50
N ARG A 333 -5.30 -32.01 -7.26
CA ARG A 333 -5.85 -32.89 -8.33
C ARG A 333 -5.28 -34.31 -8.38
N ASN A 334 -4.97 -34.91 -7.23
CA ASN A 334 -4.73 -36.36 -7.16
C ASN A 334 -5.98 -37.07 -6.56
N PRO A 335 -6.89 -37.61 -7.40
CA PRO A 335 -8.03 -38.41 -6.92
C PRO A 335 -7.60 -39.71 -6.22
N SER A 336 -6.34 -40.13 -6.34
CA SER A 336 -5.81 -41.39 -5.77
C SER A 336 -5.79 -41.41 -4.24
N PHE A 337 -5.55 -40.29 -3.56
CA PHE A 337 -5.46 -40.24 -2.09
C PHE A 337 -6.82 -40.30 -1.39
N LEU A 338 -7.86 -39.72 -2.01
CA LEU A 338 -9.24 -39.77 -1.48
C LEU A 338 -9.84 -41.18 -1.62
N TRP A 339 -9.50 -41.90 -2.70
CA TRP A 339 -9.96 -43.27 -2.92
C TRP A 339 -9.40 -44.25 -1.88
N LEU A 340 -8.11 -44.13 -1.54
CA LEU A 340 -7.43 -44.95 -0.52
C LEU A 340 -7.98 -44.72 0.91
N LEU A 341 -8.50 -43.52 1.20
CA LEU A 341 -9.12 -43.20 2.48
C LEU A 341 -10.56 -43.73 2.60
N LEU A 342 -11.30 -43.81 1.49
CA LEU A 342 -12.65 -44.38 1.43
C LEU A 342 -12.62 -45.92 1.59
N GLU A 343 -11.67 -46.62 0.98
CA GLU A 343 -11.52 -48.07 1.16
C GLU A 343 -11.12 -48.44 2.59
N ARG A 344 -10.31 -47.62 3.27
CA ARG A 344 -9.89 -47.86 4.65
C ARG A 344 -11.02 -47.69 5.68
N LYS A 345 -12.06 -46.89 5.38
CA LYS A 345 -13.22 -46.73 6.28
C LYS A 345 -14.27 -47.83 6.16
N LEU A 346 -14.26 -48.62 5.08
CA LEU A 346 -15.19 -49.74 4.88
C LEU A 346 -14.72 -51.06 5.49
N LYS A 347 -13.49 -51.13 6.03
CA LYS A 347 -12.94 -52.29 6.73
C LYS A 347 -12.61 -51.97 8.20
N ARG A 348 -13.63 -51.73 9.02
CA ARG A 348 -13.49 -51.83 10.49
C ARG A 348 -14.55 -52.76 11.07
N LEU A 349 -14.07 -53.72 11.88
CA LEU A 349 -14.76 -54.86 12.46
C LEU A 349 -16.02 -54.45 13.25
N ARG A 350 -17.07 -55.29 13.11
CA ARG A 350 -18.19 -55.40 14.05
C ARG A 350 -17.65 -55.76 15.44
N THR A 351 -17.82 -54.88 16.42
CA THR A 351 -17.72 -55.23 17.84
C THR A 351 -19.11 -55.53 18.38
N GLN A 352 -19.27 -56.75 18.90
CA GLN A 352 -20.46 -57.29 19.55
C GLN A 352 -20.46 -56.83 21.02
N GLY A 353 -21.52 -56.14 21.45
CA GLY A 353 -21.67 -55.63 22.82
C GLY A 353 -22.17 -56.70 23.79
N VAL A 354 -21.62 -56.69 25.01
CA VAL A 354 -21.96 -57.58 26.13
C VAL A 354 -23.10 -56.98 26.96
N VAL A 355 -24.02 -57.84 27.40
CA VAL A 355 -25.22 -57.53 28.22
C VAL A 355 -24.83 -57.34 29.69
N PHE A 356 -25.45 -56.36 30.35
CA PHE A 356 -25.57 -56.30 31.81
C PHE A 356 -27.00 -55.94 32.19
N GLU A 357 -27.66 -56.84 32.92
CA GLU A 357 -28.92 -56.61 33.64
C GLU A 357 -28.64 -55.99 35.01
N SER A 358 -29.49 -55.06 35.44
CA SER A 358 -29.66 -54.75 36.86
C SER A 358 -31.11 -54.37 37.15
N LEU A 359 -31.64 -55.02 38.18
CA LEU A 359 -33.02 -55.01 38.65
C LEU A 359 -33.56 -53.64 39.08
N GLU A 360 -34.83 -53.42 38.77
CA GLU A 360 -35.74 -52.53 39.52
C GLU A 360 -36.21 -53.25 40.79
N GLU A 361 -36.37 -52.51 41.90
CA GLU A 361 -37.56 -52.69 42.73
C GLU A 361 -37.95 -51.40 43.45
N ASN A 362 -39.26 -51.22 43.53
CA ASN A 362 -40.02 -50.03 43.88
C ASN A 362 -40.29 -49.94 45.38
N ALA A 363 -40.50 -48.72 45.89
CA ALA A 363 -41.59 -48.36 46.81
C ALA A 363 -41.49 -46.87 47.19
N ASP A 364 -42.45 -46.03 46.80
CA ASP A 364 -43.52 -45.61 47.72
C ASP A 364 -44.43 -44.50 47.15
N HIS A 365 -45.73 -44.79 47.26
CA HIS A 365 -46.86 -43.92 47.62
C HIS A 365 -47.18 -42.62 46.85
N SER A 366 -48.28 -42.72 46.07
CA SER A 366 -49.54 -41.94 46.16
C SER A 366 -49.50 -40.41 46.22
N GLN A 367 -50.33 -39.62 45.53
CA GLN A 367 -51.40 -39.82 44.56
C GLN A 367 -51.85 -38.40 44.15
N ALA A 368 -51.92 -38.12 42.86
CA ALA A 368 -52.81 -37.08 42.34
C ALA A 368 -54.20 -37.70 42.23
N ASP A 369 -55.23 -37.01 42.69
CA ASP A 369 -56.61 -37.42 42.46
C ASP A 369 -57.12 -36.76 41.17
N ARG A 370 -57.56 -37.65 40.28
CA ARG A 370 -58.71 -37.52 39.36
C ARG A 370 -58.64 -36.51 38.21
N ASP A 371 -59.19 -36.79 37.04
CA ASP A 371 -60.00 -37.92 36.61
C ASP A 371 -59.99 -37.99 35.08
N SER A 372 -59.86 -39.22 34.57
CA SER A 372 -60.67 -39.87 33.51
C SER A 372 -60.95 -39.13 32.19
N LYS A 373 -60.95 -39.73 31.00
CA LYS A 373 -60.99 -41.13 30.56
C LYS A 373 -60.91 -41.12 29.02
N LYS A 374 -60.25 -42.15 28.45
CA LYS A 374 -60.61 -42.93 27.23
C LYS A 374 -60.88 -42.17 25.92
N THR A 375 -60.44 -42.57 24.72
CA THR A 375 -60.21 -43.89 24.08
C THR A 375 -59.59 -43.56 22.69
N LYS A 376 -58.53 -44.24 22.22
CA LYS A 376 -58.49 -45.39 21.30
C LYS A 376 -58.95 -45.16 19.84
N ASN A 377 -58.16 -45.78 18.94
CA ASN A 377 -58.30 -46.08 17.50
C ASN A 377 -57.66 -45.07 16.54
N GLU A 378 -56.59 -45.42 15.81
CA GLU A 378 -56.38 -46.44 14.74
C GLU A 378 -56.74 -45.94 13.33
N ASN A 379 -55.72 -46.07 12.46
CA ASN A 379 -55.77 -46.48 11.05
C ASN A 379 -55.96 -45.47 9.88
N LEU A 380 -54.96 -45.56 9.00
CA LEU A 380 -54.99 -45.69 7.53
C LEU A 380 -55.11 -44.46 6.60
N SER A 381 -54.06 -44.34 5.76
CA SER A 381 -54.01 -44.10 4.30
C SER A 381 -54.71 -42.89 3.65
N GLY A 382 -53.96 -42.23 2.75
CA GLY A 382 -54.44 -41.95 1.38
C GLY A 382 -54.72 -40.49 0.99
N GLU A 383 -53.81 -39.95 0.17
CA GLU A 383 -54.00 -39.01 -0.95
C GLU A 383 -54.65 -37.61 -0.83
N LEU A 384 -53.97 -36.71 -1.57
CA LEU A 384 -54.45 -35.57 -2.37
C LEU A 384 -54.51 -34.14 -1.79
N GLU A 385 -53.56 -33.35 -2.31
CA GLU A 385 -53.59 -31.94 -2.73
C GLU A 385 -54.63 -30.96 -2.15
N LYS A 386 -54.15 -29.90 -1.49
CA LYS A 386 -54.17 -28.48 -1.93
C LYS A 386 -53.99 -27.55 -0.71
N GLN A 387 -53.11 -26.57 -0.87
CA GLN A 387 -52.87 -25.42 0.02
C GLN A 387 -54.13 -24.53 0.19
N PRO A 388 -54.12 -23.42 0.99
CA PRO A 388 -53.18 -22.94 2.03
C PRO A 388 -53.89 -22.51 3.34
N SER A 389 -53.14 -22.36 4.44
CA SER A 389 -53.17 -21.18 5.35
C SER A 389 -52.55 -21.52 6.70
N HIS A 390 -51.50 -20.78 7.07
CA HIS A 390 -51.03 -20.71 8.46
C HIS A 390 -50.63 -19.28 8.80
N HIS A 391 -51.40 -18.67 9.70
CA HIS A 391 -50.83 -17.91 10.81
C HIS A 391 -50.83 -18.83 12.04
N PRO A 392 -49.84 -18.74 12.94
CA PRO A 392 -50.06 -17.83 14.06
C PRO A 392 -48.81 -17.11 14.59
N LEU A 393 -49.15 -16.18 15.47
CA LEU A 393 -48.36 -15.18 16.16
C LEU A 393 -47.42 -15.72 17.26
N LYS A 394 -46.29 -15.01 17.36
CA LYS A 394 -45.64 -14.46 18.57
C LYS A 394 -44.51 -15.23 19.29
N ILE A 395 -43.31 -14.70 19.06
CA ILE A 395 -42.36 -14.08 20.03
C ILE A 395 -41.75 -15.00 21.11
N LYS A 396 -40.43 -15.24 21.06
CA LYS A 396 -39.37 -14.40 21.71
C LYS A 396 -37.97 -15.04 21.55
N LYS A 397 -37.05 -14.35 20.86
CA LYS A 397 -35.67 -14.08 21.32
C LYS A 397 -34.97 -13.13 20.35
N GLN A 398 -34.31 -12.14 20.93
CA GLN A 398 -33.74 -10.95 20.31
C GLN A 398 -32.54 -11.28 19.42
N SER A 399 -32.54 -10.71 18.21
CA SER A 399 -31.37 -10.50 17.37
C SER A 399 -31.44 -9.08 16.80
N PHE A 400 -30.43 -8.26 17.08
CA PHE A 400 -30.23 -6.97 16.40
C PHE A 400 -29.66 -7.22 15.00
N PRO A 401 -30.23 -6.65 13.93
CA PRO A 401 -29.59 -6.64 12.62
C PRO A 401 -29.10 -5.25 12.20
N ASP A 402 -28.02 -5.32 11.43
CA ASP A 402 -27.40 -4.29 10.59
C ASP A 402 -28.40 -3.38 9.88
N VAL A 403 -28.12 -2.07 9.92
CA VAL A 403 -28.74 -1.09 9.03
C VAL A 403 -27.73 -0.69 7.97
N CYS A 404 -27.98 -1.15 6.76
CA CYS A 404 -27.32 -0.74 5.53
C CYS A 404 -28.03 0.48 4.93
N ASN A 405 -27.23 1.33 4.28
CA ASN A 405 -27.60 2.49 3.49
C ASN A 405 -28.75 2.24 2.50
N LYS A 406 -29.67 3.19 2.40
CA LYS A 406 -30.55 3.37 1.23
C LYS A 406 -30.29 4.74 0.61
N GLU A 407 -29.89 4.70 -0.66
CA GLU A 407 -29.96 5.80 -1.61
C GLU A 407 -31.41 6.28 -1.77
N TRP A 408 -31.61 7.59 -1.81
CA TRP A 408 -32.88 8.21 -2.18
C TRP A 408 -32.66 8.99 -3.48
N GLU A 409 -33.15 8.42 -4.59
CA GLU A 409 -33.62 9.21 -5.73
C GLU A 409 -35.07 9.62 -5.43
N GLY A 410 -35.36 10.91 -5.58
CA GLY A 410 -36.70 11.47 -5.40
C GLY A 410 -36.81 12.81 -6.11
N ALA A 411 -37.65 12.84 -7.13
CA ALA A 411 -37.94 13.97 -8.01
C ALA A 411 -38.41 15.23 -7.26
N VAL A 412 -38.03 16.39 -7.83
CA VAL A 412 -38.48 17.72 -7.42
C VAL A 412 -39.85 18.01 -8.06
N PRO A 413 -40.87 18.43 -7.29
CA PRO A 413 -41.99 19.19 -7.82
C PRO A 413 -41.74 20.69 -7.63
N SER A 414 -41.95 21.43 -8.71
CA SER A 414 -42.09 22.89 -8.75
C SER A 414 -43.29 23.37 -7.95
N SER A 415 -43.13 24.43 -7.14
CA SER A 415 -44.22 25.36 -6.84
C SER A 415 -43.70 26.78 -6.67
N GLU A 416 -44.24 27.67 -7.50
CA GLU A 416 -44.11 29.11 -7.43
C GLU A 416 -44.68 29.68 -6.12
N SER A 417 -44.07 30.74 -5.61
CA SER A 417 -44.80 31.75 -4.84
C SER A 417 -44.09 33.10 -4.98
N GLN A 418 -44.77 34.03 -5.62
CA GLN A 418 -44.44 35.44 -5.77
C GLN A 418 -44.53 36.19 -4.43
N LYS A 419 -43.59 37.10 -4.16
CA LYS A 419 -43.89 38.43 -3.62
C LYS A 419 -42.73 39.39 -3.87
N MET A 420 -43.11 40.64 -4.09
CA MET A 420 -42.46 41.69 -4.89
C MET A 420 -42.09 42.89 -4.01
N VAL A 421 -41.37 43.87 -4.60
CA VAL A 421 -41.25 45.31 -4.22
C VAL A 421 -40.03 45.62 -3.31
N THR A 422 -39.08 46.54 -3.58
CA THR A 422 -38.97 47.70 -4.51
C THR A 422 -37.52 48.04 -4.85
N VAL A 423 -37.36 48.68 -6.01
CA VAL A 423 -36.18 49.30 -6.63
C VAL A 423 -35.84 50.66 -6.01
N LEU A 424 -34.55 50.99 -5.94
CA LEU A 424 -34.04 52.38 -5.87
C LEU A 424 -33.06 52.61 -7.02
N THR A 425 -33.31 53.69 -7.75
CA THR A 425 -32.75 54.10 -9.04
C THR A 425 -31.38 54.80 -8.92
N ALA A 426 -30.54 54.59 -9.93
CA ALA A 426 -29.31 55.35 -10.21
C ALA A 426 -29.59 56.61 -11.04
N PRO A 427 -28.58 57.51 -11.19
CA PRO A 427 -28.45 58.31 -12.40
C PRO A 427 -27.08 58.15 -13.11
N SER A 428 -27.18 57.74 -14.38
CA SER A 428 -26.50 58.24 -15.60
C SER A 428 -25.02 58.66 -15.61
N GLY A 429 -24.27 58.12 -16.60
CA GLY A 429 -23.26 58.91 -17.34
C GLY A 429 -22.12 58.15 -18.02
N PHE A 430 -22.11 58.18 -19.36
CA PHE A 430 -21.00 57.95 -20.31
C PHE A 430 -20.73 56.56 -20.90
N SER A 431 -20.88 56.51 -22.23
CA SER A 431 -20.54 55.47 -23.20
C SER A 431 -19.32 55.93 -24.00
N VAL A 432 -18.34 55.04 -24.23
CA VAL A 432 -17.46 55.06 -25.42
C VAL A 432 -17.06 53.60 -25.77
N HIS A 433 -17.25 53.23 -27.04
CA HIS A 433 -16.76 52.01 -27.71
C HIS A 433 -15.23 52.00 -27.90
N LEU A 434 -14.58 50.82 -27.87
CA LEU A 434 -13.71 50.34 -28.97
C LEU A 434 -13.09 48.94 -28.74
N ARG A 435 -13.40 48.07 -29.71
CA ARG A 435 -12.69 46.93 -30.35
C ARG A 435 -11.60 46.11 -29.65
N SER A 436 -11.78 44.79 -29.84
CA SER A 436 -10.82 43.69 -29.76
C SER A 436 -9.65 43.83 -30.74
N THR A 437 -8.50 43.27 -30.36
CA THR A 437 -7.44 42.86 -31.30
C THR A 437 -6.84 41.54 -30.86
N ASP A 438 -6.98 40.55 -31.75
CA ASP A 438 -6.21 39.32 -31.81
C ASP A 438 -4.76 39.62 -32.20
N LYS A 439 -3.81 38.79 -31.75
CA LYS A 439 -2.44 38.74 -32.30
C LYS A 439 -2.00 37.29 -32.47
N GLU A 440 -1.98 36.87 -33.74
CA GLU A 440 -1.26 35.72 -34.27
C GLU A 440 0.20 36.08 -34.61
N PHE A 441 1.03 35.03 -34.68
CA PHE A 441 2.44 34.99 -35.04
C PHE A 441 2.74 35.42 -36.48
N PRO A 442 4.01 35.78 -36.77
CA PRO A 442 4.56 35.57 -38.10
C PRO A 442 5.80 34.67 -38.10
N SER A 443 5.84 33.76 -39.08
CA SER A 443 7.03 33.15 -39.66
C SER A 443 7.66 34.10 -40.70
N PRO A 444 8.92 33.85 -41.13
CA PRO A 444 9.29 34.15 -42.52
C PRO A 444 9.95 32.97 -43.26
N GLU A 445 9.66 32.88 -44.55
CA GLU A 445 10.21 31.94 -45.54
C GLU A 445 11.45 32.50 -46.26
N THR A 446 12.37 31.58 -46.56
CA THR A 446 13.29 31.39 -47.73
C THR A 446 13.91 32.54 -48.54
N GLY A 447 15.22 32.39 -48.81
CA GLY A 447 15.94 33.03 -49.93
C GLY A 447 17.41 32.59 -50.08
N GLU A 448 17.61 31.51 -50.83
CA GLU A 448 18.73 31.16 -51.75
C GLU A 448 20.21 30.94 -51.33
N GLU A 449 20.81 30.07 -52.14
CA GLU A 449 22.06 29.30 -52.05
C GLU A 449 23.35 30.08 -52.32
N ILE A 450 24.49 29.52 -51.87
CA ILE A 450 25.68 29.17 -52.70
C ILE A 450 26.65 28.36 -51.81
N GLY A 451 26.99 27.15 -52.23
CA GLY A 451 27.94 26.26 -51.53
C GLY A 451 29.40 26.48 -51.93
N VAL A 452 30.33 25.94 -51.13
CA VAL A 452 31.58 25.25 -51.52
C VAL A 452 32.05 24.45 -50.30
N GLY A 453 32.44 23.18 -50.51
CA GLY A 453 32.94 22.25 -49.48
C GLY A 453 34.43 22.41 -49.11
N PRO A 454 35.12 21.33 -48.69
CA PRO A 454 35.71 21.23 -47.35
C PRO A 454 37.25 21.19 -47.32
N TYR A 455 37.86 21.48 -46.16
CA TYR A 455 39.29 21.24 -45.92
C TYR A 455 39.60 20.39 -44.67
N LEU A 456 40.28 19.31 -45.02
CA LEU A 456 41.01 18.20 -44.38
C LEU A 456 42.09 18.51 -43.30
N VAL A 457 42.26 17.53 -42.37
CA VAL A 457 43.53 16.84 -41.95
C VAL A 457 44.45 17.54 -40.89
N PRO A 458 45.30 16.86 -40.09
CA PRO A 458 45.80 15.46 -40.20
C PRO A 458 45.80 14.52 -38.98
N ARG A 459 45.86 13.24 -39.33
CA ARG A 459 46.45 12.09 -38.63
C ARG A 459 47.93 11.96 -39.02
N GLY A 460 48.78 11.51 -38.10
CA GLY A 460 50.16 11.08 -38.38
C GLY A 460 50.49 9.80 -37.63
N ASP A 461 50.72 8.72 -38.38
CA ASP A 461 51.31 7.46 -37.93
C ASP A 461 52.83 7.51 -38.19
N ASN A 462 53.66 6.84 -37.35
CA ASN A 462 54.81 6.08 -37.86
C ASN A 462 55.40 5.11 -36.82
N ALA A 463 55.87 3.97 -37.33
CA ALA A 463 56.24 2.74 -36.65
C ALA A 463 57.77 2.55 -36.51
N GLY A 464 58.17 1.54 -35.72
CA GLY A 464 59.51 0.92 -35.68
C GLY A 464 59.96 0.68 -34.23
N SER A 465 60.57 -0.43 -33.80
CA SER A 465 61.10 -1.63 -34.42
C SER A 465 61.36 -2.63 -33.27
N ALA A 466 61.33 -3.92 -33.57
CA ALA A 466 61.64 -5.01 -32.66
C ALA A 466 63.14 -5.37 -32.69
N ALA A 467 63.70 -5.87 -31.57
CA ALA A 467 64.56 -7.08 -31.51
C ALA A 467 65.31 -7.23 -30.16
N THR A 468 65.35 -8.48 -29.67
CA THR A 468 66.41 -9.15 -28.85
C THR A 468 66.73 -8.55 -27.47
N GLY A 469 66.74 -9.27 -26.35
CA GLY A 469 66.95 -10.70 -26.09
C GLY A 469 68.04 -10.80 -25.01
N ASN A 470 67.72 -11.33 -23.82
CA ASN A 470 68.68 -12.06 -22.97
C ASN A 470 67.98 -12.73 -21.78
N GLN A 471 68.34 -14.00 -21.57
CA GLN A 471 67.90 -14.88 -20.50
C GLN A 471 68.87 -14.85 -19.29
N ARG A 472 68.36 -15.40 -18.18
CA ARG A 472 69.00 -15.91 -16.95
C ARG A 472 69.33 -14.84 -15.90
N ALA A 473 69.22 -15.07 -14.60
CA ALA A 473 68.56 -16.04 -13.72
C ALA A 473 68.86 -15.56 -12.27
N TRP A 474 68.18 -16.15 -11.28
CA TRP A 474 68.50 -16.20 -9.84
C TRP A 474 67.59 -15.46 -8.85
N MET A 475 67.37 -16.19 -7.75
CA MET A 475 66.44 -16.03 -6.64
C MET A 475 66.72 -14.82 -5.75
N GLY A 476 65.68 -14.40 -5.02
CA GLY A 476 65.82 -13.65 -3.77
C GLY A 476 64.48 -13.08 -3.33
N GLN A 477 63.93 -13.60 -2.23
CA GLN A 477 62.87 -12.93 -1.48
C GLN A 477 63.36 -11.56 -0.99
N ASP A 478 62.49 -10.56 -1.04
CA ASP A 478 62.18 -9.67 0.08
C ASP A 478 61.09 -8.66 -0.34
N SER A 479 60.13 -8.42 0.55
CA SER A 479 59.18 -7.28 0.51
C SER A 479 59.92 -5.99 0.91
N PRO A 480 59.51 -4.73 0.60
CA PRO A 480 58.17 -4.21 0.86
C PRO A 480 57.65 -3.03 -0.02
N GLN A 481 56.41 -2.62 0.26
CA GLN A 481 55.83 -1.27 0.08
C GLN A 481 55.69 -0.67 -1.33
N SER A 482 54.44 -0.45 -1.75
CA SER A 482 54.07 0.65 -2.66
C SER A 482 52.80 1.36 -2.19
N HIS A 483 52.95 2.65 -1.91
CA HIS A 483 51.91 3.65 -1.70
C HIS A 483 50.92 3.69 -2.88
N SER A 484 49.62 3.59 -2.61
CA SER A 484 48.67 4.72 -2.52
C SER A 484 48.59 5.60 -3.78
N SER A 485 47.63 5.28 -4.64
CA SER A 485 46.93 6.25 -5.48
C SER A 485 45.45 6.23 -5.07
N LYS A 486 45.03 7.34 -4.44
CA LYS A 486 43.65 7.59 -4.01
C LYS A 486 42.76 7.79 -5.23
N ALA A 487 41.82 6.87 -5.46
CA ALA A 487 40.61 7.14 -6.21
C ALA A 487 39.48 7.46 -5.21
N ALA A 488 38.79 8.57 -5.42
CA ALA A 488 37.71 9.06 -4.59
C ALA A 488 36.52 8.06 -4.55
N PRO A 489 35.92 7.77 -3.38
CA PRO A 489 34.78 6.88 -3.30
C PRO A 489 33.51 7.63 -3.74
N LEU A 490 32.92 7.17 -4.84
CA LEU A 490 31.49 7.39 -5.10
C LEU A 490 30.71 6.63 -4.02
N LEU A 491 29.81 7.35 -3.34
CA LEU A 491 28.94 6.87 -2.27
C LEU A 491 28.14 5.65 -2.72
N ALA A 492 28.56 4.46 -2.31
CA ALA A 492 27.78 3.24 -2.39
C ALA A 492 26.87 3.16 -1.15
N PRO A 493 25.57 2.86 -1.29
CA PRO A 493 24.67 2.94 -0.16
C PRO A 493 24.71 1.66 0.70
N GLU A 494 24.57 1.85 2.02
CA GLU A 494 24.73 0.89 3.12
C GLU A 494 23.68 -0.26 3.18
N TYR A 495 23.20 -0.78 2.05
CA TYR A 495 22.02 -1.66 2.04
C TYR A 495 22.29 -3.14 2.31
N ARG A 496 23.54 -3.61 2.26
CA ARG A 496 23.84 -5.07 2.36
C ARG A 496 23.64 -5.70 3.75
N GLY A 497 23.24 -4.93 4.77
CA GLY A 497 23.10 -5.41 6.15
C GLY A 497 21.72 -5.27 6.79
N LEU A 498 20.72 -4.73 6.08
CA LEU A 498 19.48 -4.28 6.71
C LEU A 498 18.49 -5.42 7.02
N ALA A 499 18.29 -6.40 6.13
CA ALA A 499 17.39 -7.53 6.39
C ALA A 499 17.79 -8.37 7.60
N LEU A 500 19.09 -8.65 7.75
CA LEU A 500 19.62 -9.38 8.91
C LEU A 500 19.52 -8.54 10.18
N LYS A 501 19.83 -7.23 10.10
CA LYS A 501 19.60 -6.29 11.21
C LYS A 501 18.15 -6.39 11.67
N TYR A 502 17.18 -6.17 10.79
CA TYR A 502 15.76 -6.15 11.15
C TYR A 502 15.21 -7.48 11.68
N LEU A 503 15.67 -8.63 11.17
CA LEU A 503 15.20 -9.94 11.65
C LEU A 503 15.83 -10.36 13.00
N LEU A 504 17.02 -9.84 13.32
CA LEU A 504 17.80 -10.25 14.48
C LEU A 504 17.88 -9.20 15.60
N THR A 505 17.41 -7.96 15.40
CA THR A 505 17.43 -6.93 16.45
C THR A 505 16.67 -7.41 17.70
N PRO A 506 17.34 -7.59 18.85
CA PRO A 506 16.69 -7.89 20.12
C PRO A 506 15.85 -6.69 20.56
N VAL A 507 14.65 -6.95 21.08
CA VAL A 507 13.76 -5.89 21.58
C VAL A 507 14.18 -5.49 23.00
N ASN A 508 15.30 -4.77 23.12
CA ASN A 508 15.63 -3.99 24.32
C ASN A 508 15.53 -2.51 23.95
N PHE A 509 14.30 -2.05 23.74
CA PHE A 509 13.99 -0.67 23.39
C PHE A 509 13.15 -0.07 24.50
N LEU A 510 13.81 0.65 25.42
CA LEU A 510 13.25 1.68 26.29
C LEU A 510 14.38 2.18 27.20
N GLN A 511 15.31 2.97 26.63
CA GLN A 511 16.23 3.79 27.41
C GLN A 511 16.89 4.88 26.53
N ALA A 512 16.07 5.66 25.82
CA ALA A 512 16.49 6.97 25.35
C ALA A 512 15.89 7.99 26.32
N GLY A 513 16.70 8.47 27.26
CA GLY A 513 16.34 9.62 28.08
C GLY A 513 16.31 10.88 27.21
N PHE A 514 15.43 11.82 27.56
CA PHE A 514 15.30 13.12 26.90
C PHE A 514 16.65 13.79 26.64
N SER A 515 16.94 14.14 25.39
CA SER A 515 18.06 15.01 25.04
C SER A 515 17.54 16.24 24.30
N SER A 516 17.22 17.30 25.04
CA SER A 516 16.81 18.58 24.44
C SER A 516 17.86 19.12 23.47
N ARG A 517 19.15 18.89 23.77
CA ARG A 517 20.28 19.30 22.91
C ARG A 517 20.25 18.65 21.52
N GLY A 518 19.79 17.41 21.41
CA GLY A 518 19.67 16.73 20.11
C GLY A 518 18.56 17.32 19.25
N PHE A 519 17.42 17.59 19.87
CA PHE A 519 16.27 18.25 19.24
C PHE A 519 16.63 19.65 18.73
N ASP A 520 17.22 20.49 19.59
CA ASP A 520 17.53 21.88 19.26
C ASP A 520 18.50 21.99 18.06
N GLN A 521 19.51 21.11 18.00
CA GLN A 521 20.45 21.05 16.87
C GLN A 521 19.79 20.61 15.55
N GLN A 522 18.88 19.65 15.61
CA GLN A 522 18.15 19.18 14.43
C GLN A 522 17.19 20.26 13.91
N ALA A 523 16.49 20.95 14.83
CA ALA A 523 15.63 22.07 14.51
C ALA A 523 16.43 23.22 13.87
N GLU A 524 17.58 23.60 14.45
CA GLU A 524 18.42 24.67 13.91
C GLU A 524 18.92 24.36 12.49
N LYS A 525 19.41 23.12 12.27
CA LYS A 525 19.85 22.65 10.95
C LYS A 525 18.72 22.69 9.91
N TYR A 526 17.52 22.28 10.28
CA TYR A 526 16.35 22.32 9.40
C TYR A 526 16.00 23.77 8.99
N HIS A 527 16.01 24.72 9.94
CA HIS A 527 15.74 26.13 9.64
C HIS A 527 16.84 26.75 8.76
N GLN A 528 18.11 26.40 8.98
CA GLN A 528 19.22 26.84 8.11
C GLN A 528 19.05 26.35 6.67
N LEU A 529 18.63 25.09 6.48
CA LEU A 529 18.36 24.54 5.14
C LEU A 529 17.20 25.26 4.46
N LEU A 530 16.11 25.53 5.17
CA LEU A 530 14.98 26.29 4.64
C LEU A 530 15.37 27.71 4.20
N LEU A 531 16.22 28.38 4.97
CA LEU A 531 16.73 29.71 4.62
C LEU A 531 17.57 29.68 3.33
N LYS A 532 18.42 28.66 3.19
CA LYS A 532 19.22 28.45 1.98
C LYS A 532 18.35 28.19 0.75
N TYR A 533 17.34 27.32 0.87
CA TYR A 533 16.38 27.06 -0.22
C TYR A 533 15.59 28.30 -0.62
N ARG A 534 15.19 29.17 0.34
CA ARG A 534 14.52 30.43 -0.01
C ARG A 534 15.43 31.38 -0.76
N GLN A 535 16.72 31.46 -0.38
CA GLN A 535 17.69 32.30 -1.08
C GLN A 535 17.94 31.82 -2.51
N GLU A 536 18.08 30.51 -2.72
CA GLU A 536 18.28 29.90 -4.05
C GLU A 536 17.03 29.96 -4.95
N SER A 537 15.83 30.19 -4.40
CA SER A 537 14.59 30.34 -5.17
C SER A 537 14.26 31.78 -5.60
N ILE A 538 15.04 32.76 -5.12
CA ILE A 538 14.88 34.19 -5.41
C ILE A 538 15.92 34.68 -6.45
N GLU A 539 16.99 33.91 -6.65
CA GLU A 539 17.95 34.05 -7.76
C GLU A 539 17.49 33.23 -8.98
#